data_AF-A0AAN8TVJ6-F1
#
_entry.id   AF-A0AAN8TVJ6-F1
#
_cell.length_a   1.000
_cell.length_b   1.000
_cell.length_c   1.000
_cell.angle_alpha   90.00
_cell.angle_beta   90.00
_cell.angle_gamma   90.00
#
_symmetry.space_group_name_H-M   'P 1'
#
loop_
_entity.id
_entity.type
_entity.pdbx_description
1 polymer ?
#
loop_
_entity_poly.entity_id
_entity_poly.type
_entity_poly.pdbx_seq_one_letter_code
_entity_poly.pdbx_strand_id
1 'polypeptide(L)'
;MGAAGILISIKKESKNRAKYELVKTLRTQRAYDDDKGYFSAYREEDSDGYTGVTLKRNLLETAGETLGSNITILGLQILPFTEKILYGVSILKKKMVDKKSSVKIYVPNFKSVINHFCLPTSGRAVIKEIGKGLNLGESDMEAALMTLHRFGNQSSSLWYELAYLEAKERVKKGDKVWMLGMGSGPKCISIIWEYIRPICGESQRGPWADSIDGYPLG
;
A
#
# COMPACT_ATOMS: atom_id res chain seq x y z
N MET A 1 20.31 -6.25 4.49
CA MET A 1 19.34 -5.37 5.19
C MET A 1 19.21 -4.10 4.37
N GLY A 2 17.99 -3.74 3.98
CA GLY A 2 17.69 -2.43 3.39
C GLY A 2 17.46 -1.36 4.46
N ALA A 3 17.74 -0.10 4.13
CA ALA A 3 17.44 1.06 4.94
C ALA A 3 16.97 2.23 4.06
N ALA A 4 16.16 3.11 4.64
CA ALA A 4 15.73 4.35 4.03
C ALA A 4 15.74 5.48 5.06
N GLY A 5 16.18 6.67 4.65
CA GLY A 5 16.14 7.90 5.46
C GLY A 5 15.17 8.90 4.85
N ILE A 6 14.24 9.42 5.65
CA ILE A 6 13.21 10.35 5.21
C ILE A 6 13.25 11.59 6.09
N LEU A 7 13.40 12.75 5.47
CA LEU A 7 13.34 14.05 6.14
C LEU A 7 11.94 14.65 5.94
N ILE A 8 11.22 14.83 7.04
CA ILE A 8 9.89 15.45 7.05
C ILE A 8 9.98 16.80 7.75
N SER A 9 9.33 17.82 7.22
CA SER A 9 9.30 19.17 7.77
C SER A 9 7.88 19.73 7.72
N ILE A 10 7.45 20.36 8.81
CA ILE A 10 6.19 21.12 8.89
C ILE A 10 6.37 22.61 8.54
N LYS A 11 7.62 23.07 8.41
CA LYS A 11 7.95 24.46 8.08
C LYS A 11 7.52 24.83 6.67
N LYS A 12 6.83 25.96 6.52
CA LYS A 12 6.29 26.43 5.23
C LYS A 12 7.41 26.74 4.23
N GLU A 13 8.55 27.22 4.72
CA GLU A 13 9.73 27.57 3.92
C GLU A 13 10.34 26.34 3.24
N SER A 14 10.20 25.16 3.87
CA SER A 14 10.69 23.90 3.31
C SER A 14 9.88 23.42 2.11
N LYS A 15 8.67 23.96 1.87
CA LYS A 15 7.80 23.57 0.75
C LYS A 15 8.49 23.75 -0.61
N ASN A 16 9.35 24.75 -0.75
CA ASN A 16 10.11 25.01 -1.98
C ASN A 16 11.20 23.96 -2.27
N ARG A 17 11.61 23.17 -1.27
CA ARG A 17 12.63 22.12 -1.38
C ARG A 17 12.05 20.72 -1.30
N ALA A 18 10.84 20.58 -0.77
CA ALA A 18 10.17 19.31 -0.58
C ALA A 18 9.81 18.66 -1.94
N LYS A 19 10.01 17.35 -2.03
CA LYS A 19 9.57 16.53 -3.17
C LYS A 19 8.07 16.24 -3.10
N TYR A 20 7.60 15.91 -1.90
CA TYR A 20 6.22 15.50 -1.64
C TYR A 20 5.59 16.32 -0.52
N GLU A 21 4.28 16.47 -0.60
CA GLU A 21 3.41 16.97 0.47
C GLU A 21 2.56 15.81 1.01
N LEU A 22 2.48 15.68 2.33
CA LEU A 22 1.66 14.65 2.96
C LEU A 22 0.19 15.09 2.90
N VAL A 23 -0.63 14.36 2.14
CA VAL A 23 -2.05 14.69 1.95
C VAL A 23 -2.92 13.98 2.99
N LYS A 24 -2.66 12.70 3.21
CA LYS A 24 -3.52 11.87 4.07
C LYS A 24 -2.74 10.73 4.70
N THR A 25 -3.09 10.42 5.95
CA THR A 25 -2.67 9.21 6.64
C THR A 25 -3.88 8.51 7.23
N LEU A 26 -3.93 7.19 7.12
CA LEU A 26 -4.92 6.36 7.78
C LEU A 26 -4.24 5.11 8.34
N ARG A 27 -4.42 4.87 9.62
CA ARG A 27 -4.00 3.63 10.28
C ARG A 27 -5.22 2.88 10.77
N THR A 28 -5.28 1.60 10.44
CA THR A 28 -6.24 0.65 11.01
C THR A 28 -5.48 -0.46 11.72
N GLN A 29 -6.00 -0.90 12.86
CA GLN A 29 -5.42 -1.97 13.67
C GLN A 29 -6.56 -2.76 14.28
N ARG A 30 -6.57 -4.07 14.04
CA ARG A 30 -7.65 -4.98 14.51
C ARG A 30 -7.22 -5.93 15.62
N ALA A 31 -6.00 -5.77 16.14
CA ALA A 31 -5.51 -6.61 17.25
C ALA A 31 -6.33 -6.50 18.55
N TYR A 32 -7.19 -5.49 18.70
CA TYR A 32 -8.09 -5.36 19.85
C TYR A 32 -9.47 -5.99 19.60
N ASP A 33 -9.83 -6.27 18.34
CA ASP A 33 -11.18 -6.69 17.98
C ASP A 33 -11.46 -8.14 18.39
N ASP A 34 -10.43 -9.01 18.34
CA ASP A 34 -10.52 -10.41 18.77
C ASP A 34 -9.16 -10.97 19.23
N ASP A 35 -9.23 -12.01 20.08
CA ASP A 35 -8.05 -12.77 20.52
C ASP A 35 -7.30 -13.36 19.31
N LYS A 36 -8.02 -13.71 18.23
CA LYS A 36 -7.40 -14.23 17.01
C LYS A 36 -6.45 -13.22 16.37
N GLY A 37 -6.82 -11.94 16.36
CA GLY A 37 -6.01 -10.85 15.85
C GLY A 37 -4.80 -10.57 16.74
N TYR A 38 -4.97 -10.57 18.06
CA TYR A 38 -3.85 -10.42 18.99
C TYR A 38 -2.84 -11.57 18.87
N PHE A 39 -3.31 -12.81 18.89
CA PHE A 39 -2.47 -14.00 18.78
C PHE A 39 -2.09 -14.38 17.34
N SER A 40 -2.47 -13.59 16.33
CA SER A 40 -2.15 -13.90 14.93
C SER A 40 -0.66 -13.80 14.64
N ALA A 41 0.03 -12.87 15.31
CA ALA A 41 1.47 -12.69 15.25
C ALA A 41 1.94 -12.07 16.57
N TYR A 42 2.54 -12.88 17.45
CA TYR A 42 3.02 -12.44 18.74
C TYR A 42 4.42 -13.00 19.02
N ARG A 43 5.17 -12.25 19.83
CA ARG A 43 6.54 -12.59 20.20
C ARG A 43 6.48 -13.37 21.50
N GLU A 44 7.01 -14.58 21.52
CA GLU A 44 7.06 -15.44 22.69
C GLU A 44 8.43 -16.11 22.81
N GLU A 45 8.79 -16.51 24.03
CA GLU A 45 9.99 -17.29 24.32
C GLU A 45 9.60 -18.77 24.25
N ASP A 46 10.39 -19.56 23.53
CA ASP A 46 10.16 -21.01 23.48
C ASP A 46 10.62 -21.69 24.78
N SER A 47 10.40 -23.00 24.86
CA SER A 47 10.78 -23.80 26.04
C SER A 47 12.29 -23.84 26.32
N ASP A 48 13.11 -23.49 25.32
CA ASP A 48 14.56 -23.50 25.40
C ASP A 48 15.13 -22.10 25.69
N GLY A 49 14.27 -21.11 25.92
CA GLY A 49 14.64 -19.74 26.28
C GLY A 49 14.92 -18.82 25.08
N TYR A 50 14.63 -19.25 23.85
CA TYR A 50 14.85 -18.43 22.66
C TYR A 50 13.61 -17.63 22.31
N THR A 51 13.78 -16.30 22.17
CA THR A 51 12.67 -15.43 21.76
C THR A 51 12.40 -15.53 20.26
N GLY A 52 11.24 -16.09 19.90
CA GLY A 52 10.76 -16.21 18.53
C GLY A 52 9.50 -15.37 18.23
N VAL A 53 8.95 -15.54 17.03
CA VAL A 53 7.65 -14.97 16.62
C VAL A 53 6.75 -16.11 16.15
N THR A 54 5.60 -16.26 16.79
CA THR A 54 4.60 -17.27 16.42
C THR A 54 3.54 -16.64 15.54
N LEU A 55 3.33 -17.24 14.36
CA LEU A 55 2.31 -16.86 13.39
C LEU A 55 1.21 -17.91 13.37
N LYS A 56 -0.02 -17.57 13.78
CA LYS A 56 -1.17 -18.49 13.73
C LYS A 56 -1.80 -18.51 12.34
N ARG A 57 -2.46 -19.62 11.98
CA ARG A 57 -3.09 -19.86 10.66
C ARG A 57 -4.08 -18.76 10.23
N ASN A 58 -4.71 -18.06 11.18
CA ASN A 58 -5.71 -17.03 10.91
C ASN A 58 -5.10 -15.68 10.48
N LEU A 59 -3.77 -15.54 10.46
CA LEU A 59 -3.08 -14.29 10.15
C LEU A 59 -3.47 -13.71 8.78
N LEU A 60 -3.57 -14.55 7.75
CA LEU A 60 -3.91 -14.09 6.39
C LEU A 60 -5.34 -13.57 6.31
N GLU A 61 -6.28 -14.22 6.99
CA GLU A 61 -7.67 -13.79 7.07
C GLU A 61 -7.78 -12.44 7.79
N THR A 62 -7.23 -12.33 9.00
CA THR A 62 -7.27 -11.08 9.78
C THR A 62 -6.53 -9.94 9.08
N ALA A 63 -5.42 -10.24 8.38
CA ALA A 63 -4.69 -9.27 7.56
C ALA A 63 -5.54 -8.78 6.37
N GLY A 64 -6.22 -9.70 5.68
CA GLY A 64 -7.14 -9.39 4.59
C GLY A 64 -8.32 -8.53 5.03
N GLU A 65 -8.94 -8.85 6.17
CA GLU A 65 -10.03 -8.04 6.72
C GLU A 65 -9.54 -6.66 7.17
N THR A 66 -8.38 -6.57 7.81
CA THR A 66 -7.77 -5.30 8.23
C THR A 66 -7.48 -4.41 7.03
N LEU A 67 -6.95 -5.01 5.96
CA LEU A 67 -6.70 -4.35 4.69
C LEU A 67 -8.01 -3.86 4.05
N GLY A 68 -9.02 -4.73 3.96
CA GLY A 68 -10.33 -4.39 3.41
C GLY A 68 -11.00 -3.23 4.15
N SER A 69 -10.93 -3.24 5.49
CA SER A 69 -11.41 -2.14 6.33
C SER A 69 -10.64 -0.83 6.07
N ASN A 70 -9.30 -0.90 5.98
CA ASN A 70 -8.47 0.26 5.66
C ASN A 70 -8.84 0.89 4.31
N ILE A 71 -8.92 0.07 3.26
CA ILE A 71 -9.28 0.49 1.90
C ILE A 71 -10.67 1.11 1.89
N THR A 72 -11.64 0.50 2.59
CA THR A 72 -13.02 1.00 2.65
C THR A 72 -13.08 2.38 3.32
N ILE A 73 -12.44 2.54 4.48
CA ILE A 73 -12.41 3.83 5.18
C ILE A 73 -11.68 4.88 4.36
N LEU A 74 -10.54 4.53 3.75
CA LEU A 74 -9.80 5.43 2.90
C LEU A 74 -10.64 5.87 1.69
N GLY A 75 -11.27 4.92 1.01
CA GLY A 75 -12.13 5.18 -0.14
C GLY A 75 -13.25 6.16 0.19
N LEU A 76 -13.92 5.99 1.33
CA LEU A 76 -14.96 6.94 1.78
C LEU A 76 -14.41 8.35 2.05
N GLN A 77 -13.12 8.48 2.40
CA GLN A 77 -12.49 9.76 2.67
C GLN A 77 -11.98 10.47 1.42
N ILE A 78 -11.47 9.74 0.43
CA ILE A 78 -10.74 10.34 -0.72
C ILE A 78 -11.48 10.29 -2.04
N LEU A 79 -12.41 9.34 -2.22
CA LEU A 79 -13.06 9.16 -3.51
C LEU A 79 -14.08 10.26 -3.81
N PRO A 80 -14.37 10.51 -5.10
CA PRO A 80 -15.48 11.37 -5.50
C PRO A 80 -16.83 10.84 -5.02
N PHE A 81 -17.83 11.72 -4.93
CA PHE A 81 -19.18 11.34 -4.49
C PHE A 81 -19.85 10.30 -5.41
N THR A 82 -19.56 10.36 -6.71
CA THR A 82 -20.04 9.38 -7.71
C THR A 82 -19.60 7.96 -7.39
N GLU A 83 -18.31 7.76 -7.09
CA GLU A 83 -17.75 6.47 -6.69
C GLU A 83 -18.37 5.95 -5.39
N LYS A 84 -18.62 6.84 -4.41
CA LYS A 84 -19.27 6.46 -3.15
C LYS A 84 -20.71 5.98 -3.36
N ILE A 85 -21.48 6.65 -4.23
CA ILE A 85 -22.85 6.22 -4.56
C ILE A 85 -22.82 4.87 -5.26
N LEU A 86 -21.98 4.68 -6.27
CA LEU A 86 -21.87 3.41 -7.00
C LEU A 86 -21.57 2.25 -6.06
N TYR A 87 -20.62 2.46 -5.14
CA TYR A 87 -20.28 1.49 -4.11
C TYR A 87 -21.47 1.20 -3.18
N GLY A 88 -22.11 2.25 -2.64
CA GLY A 88 -23.27 2.11 -1.76
C GLY A 88 -24.44 1.37 -2.40
N VAL A 89 -24.77 1.71 -3.65
CA VAL A 89 -25.80 1.02 -4.45
C VAL A 89 -25.45 -0.45 -4.67
N SER A 90 -24.17 -0.77 -4.92
CA SER A 90 -23.74 -2.16 -5.11
C SER A 90 -23.92 -3.01 -3.85
N ILE A 91 -23.67 -2.43 -2.67
CA ILE A 91 -23.90 -3.09 -1.37
C ILE A 91 -25.40 -3.30 -1.15
N LEU A 92 -26.23 -2.29 -1.41
CA LEU A 92 -27.68 -2.40 -1.27
C LEU A 92 -28.25 -3.48 -2.20
N LYS A 93 -27.84 -3.49 -3.48
CA LYS A 93 -28.23 -4.53 -4.43
C LYS A 93 -27.86 -5.92 -3.95
N LYS A 94 -26.64 -6.11 -3.44
CA LYS A 94 -26.21 -7.40 -2.88
C LYS A 94 -26.99 -7.81 -1.62
N LYS A 95 -27.47 -6.85 -0.82
CA LYS A 95 -28.32 -7.13 0.35
C LYS A 95 -29.75 -7.47 -0.05
N MET A 96 -30.27 -6.91 -1.15
CA MET A 96 -31.64 -7.11 -1.62
C MET A 96 -31.82 -8.37 -2.46
N VAL A 97 -30.77 -8.82 -3.18
CA VAL A 97 -30.78 -10.10 -3.90
C VAL A 97 -30.29 -11.21 -2.96
N ASP A 98 -30.92 -12.38 -3.00
CA ASP A 98 -30.57 -13.54 -2.17
C ASP A 98 -29.06 -13.75 -2.00
N LYS A 99 -28.62 -14.13 -0.78
CA LYS A 99 -27.21 -14.42 -0.43
C LYS A 99 -26.53 -15.44 -1.36
N LYS A 100 -27.30 -16.21 -2.14
CA LYS A 100 -26.84 -17.20 -3.12
C LYS A 100 -26.51 -16.60 -4.50
N SER A 101 -26.88 -15.34 -4.75
CA SER A 101 -26.57 -14.67 -6.01
C SER A 101 -25.08 -14.27 -6.06
N SER A 102 -24.43 -14.55 -7.19
CA SER A 102 -23.03 -14.20 -7.46
C SER A 102 -22.83 -12.71 -7.81
N VAL A 103 -23.66 -11.82 -7.24
CA VAL A 103 -23.56 -10.38 -7.48
C VAL A 103 -22.25 -9.88 -6.87
N LYS A 104 -21.29 -9.56 -7.74
CA LYS A 104 -20.01 -8.97 -7.35
C LYS A 104 -20.24 -7.56 -6.81
N ILE A 105 -19.62 -7.26 -5.66
CA ILE A 105 -19.61 -5.90 -5.11
C ILE A 105 -18.77 -5.04 -6.06
N TYR A 106 -19.25 -3.84 -6.36
CA TYR A 106 -18.48 -2.89 -7.16
C TYR A 106 -17.20 -2.51 -6.41
N VAL A 107 -16.05 -2.58 -7.09
CA VAL A 107 -14.78 -2.12 -6.52
C VAL A 107 -14.62 -0.65 -6.91
N PRO A 108 -14.54 0.28 -5.94
CA PRO A 108 -14.38 1.70 -6.26
C PRO A 108 -13.10 1.97 -7.05
N ASN A 109 -13.17 2.89 -8.00
CA ASN A 109 -12.04 3.23 -8.83
C ASN A 109 -11.09 4.22 -8.15
N PHE A 110 -10.12 3.70 -7.40
CA PHE A 110 -9.08 4.50 -6.75
C PHE A 110 -8.19 5.26 -7.74
N LYS A 111 -8.07 4.81 -8.99
CA LYS A 111 -7.29 5.49 -10.03
C LYS A 111 -7.87 6.84 -10.45
N SER A 112 -9.11 7.14 -10.04
CA SER A 112 -9.70 8.47 -10.23
C SER A 112 -9.03 9.57 -9.40
N VAL A 113 -8.34 9.20 -8.32
CA VAL A 113 -7.70 10.14 -7.38
C VAL A 113 -6.26 9.79 -7.00
N ILE A 114 -5.82 8.55 -7.26
CA ILE A 114 -4.45 8.09 -7.05
C ILE A 114 -3.80 7.78 -8.40
N ASN A 115 -2.60 8.29 -8.62
CA ASN A 115 -1.86 8.10 -9.87
C ASN A 115 -0.90 6.91 -9.77
N HIS A 116 -0.28 6.70 -8.62
CA HIS A 116 0.73 5.66 -8.41
C HIS A 116 0.50 4.90 -7.11
N PHE A 117 0.84 3.62 -7.10
CA PHE A 117 0.63 2.72 -5.96
C PHE A 117 1.95 2.10 -5.54
N CYS A 118 2.22 2.10 -4.22
CA CYS A 118 3.28 1.31 -3.60
C CYS A 118 2.59 0.29 -2.69
N LEU A 119 2.88 -1.00 -2.90
CA LEU A 119 2.16 -2.13 -2.32
C LEU A 119 3.10 -2.98 -1.46
N PRO A 120 2.62 -3.60 -0.37
CA PRO A 120 3.47 -4.43 0.47
C PRO A 120 4.20 -5.51 -0.33
N THR A 121 5.53 -5.49 -0.33
CA THR A 121 6.39 -6.48 -1.00
C THR A 121 6.48 -7.81 -0.23
N SER A 122 5.37 -8.25 0.37
CA SER A 122 5.33 -9.49 1.16
C SER A 122 5.40 -10.76 0.30
N GLY A 123 5.28 -10.62 -1.02
CA GLY A 123 5.39 -11.70 -2.00
C GLY A 123 4.59 -11.42 -3.27
N ARG A 124 4.98 -12.02 -4.39
CA ARG A 124 4.34 -11.78 -5.70
C ARG A 124 2.84 -12.10 -5.70
N ALA A 125 2.43 -13.18 -5.03
CA ALA A 125 1.03 -13.56 -4.90
C ALA A 125 0.22 -12.53 -4.10
N VAL A 126 0.81 -12.00 -3.02
CA VAL A 126 0.17 -10.96 -2.18
C VAL A 126 -0.01 -9.68 -2.98
N ILE A 127 1.03 -9.21 -3.69
CA ILE A 127 0.95 -8.02 -4.55
C ILE A 127 -0.18 -8.19 -5.58
N LYS A 128 -0.24 -9.34 -6.26
CA LYS A 128 -1.28 -9.61 -7.27
C LYS A 128 -2.69 -9.67 -6.68
N GLU A 129 -2.86 -10.25 -5.50
CA GLU A 129 -4.17 -10.32 -4.84
C GLU A 129 -4.66 -8.94 -4.39
N ILE A 130 -3.75 -8.12 -3.84
CA ILE A 130 -4.05 -6.71 -3.50
C ILE A 130 -4.41 -5.94 -4.78
N GLY A 131 -3.61 -6.07 -5.83
CA GLY A 131 -3.87 -5.42 -7.11
C GLY A 131 -5.22 -5.80 -7.70
N LYS A 132 -5.57 -7.08 -7.67
CA LYS A 132 -6.90 -7.57 -8.09
C LYS A 132 -8.02 -6.97 -7.23
N GLY A 133 -7.83 -6.91 -5.90
CA GLY A 133 -8.80 -6.32 -4.96
C GLY A 133 -9.04 -4.83 -5.18
N LEU A 134 -8.05 -4.11 -5.71
CA LEU A 134 -8.10 -2.68 -6.05
C LEU A 134 -8.36 -2.41 -7.54
N ASN A 135 -8.56 -3.45 -8.36
CA ASN A 135 -8.68 -3.36 -9.81
C ASN A 135 -7.49 -2.65 -10.50
N LEU A 136 -6.27 -2.96 -10.04
CA LEU A 136 -5.01 -2.44 -10.57
C LEU A 136 -4.48 -3.29 -11.73
N GLY A 137 -3.90 -2.63 -12.72
CA GLY A 137 -3.20 -3.26 -13.83
C GLY A 137 -1.76 -3.63 -13.48
N GLU A 138 -1.07 -4.33 -14.39
CA GLU A 138 0.34 -4.71 -14.18
C GLU A 138 1.28 -3.50 -14.06
N SER A 139 1.02 -2.44 -14.83
CA SER A 139 1.79 -1.19 -14.76
C SER A 139 1.66 -0.49 -13.40
N ASP A 140 0.51 -0.58 -12.75
CA ASP A 140 0.26 -0.01 -11.42
C ASP A 140 1.01 -0.81 -10.33
N MET A 141 1.18 -2.12 -10.54
CA MET A 141 1.88 -3.03 -9.61
C MET A 141 3.38 -3.13 -9.90
N GLU A 142 3.86 -2.56 -11.01
CA GLU A 142 5.22 -2.76 -11.51
C GLU A 142 6.27 -2.37 -10.48
N ALA A 143 6.12 -1.22 -9.81
CA ALA A 143 7.06 -0.75 -8.79
C ALA A 143 7.23 -1.77 -7.66
N ALA A 144 6.13 -2.33 -7.15
CA ALA A 144 6.13 -3.36 -6.13
C ALA A 144 6.79 -4.66 -6.61
N LEU A 145 6.47 -5.09 -7.84
CA LEU A 145 7.01 -6.32 -8.42
C LEU A 145 8.52 -6.23 -8.69
N MET A 146 8.99 -5.10 -9.22
CA MET A 146 10.42 -4.88 -9.49
C MET A 146 11.20 -4.68 -8.20
N THR A 147 10.65 -3.96 -7.22
CA THR A 147 11.26 -3.83 -5.88
C THR A 147 11.39 -5.18 -5.21
N LEU A 148 10.34 -6.00 -5.23
CA LEU A 148 10.37 -7.36 -4.71
C LEU A 148 11.42 -8.22 -5.43
N HIS A 149 11.52 -8.11 -6.76
CA HIS A 149 12.51 -8.83 -7.54
C HIS A 149 13.94 -8.45 -7.15
N ARG A 150 14.25 -7.15 -7.07
CA ARG A 150 15.62 -6.66 -6.86
C ARG A 150 16.06 -6.74 -5.39
N PHE A 151 15.20 -6.33 -4.46
CA PHE A 151 15.58 -6.13 -3.05
C PHE A 151 14.94 -7.16 -2.10
N GLY A 152 13.96 -7.93 -2.58
CA GLY A 152 13.19 -8.84 -1.76
C GLY A 152 12.24 -8.12 -0.79
N ASN A 153 11.74 -8.87 0.19
CA ASN A 153 10.86 -8.35 1.22
C ASN A 153 11.66 -7.66 2.35
N GLN A 154 12.01 -6.39 2.14
CA GLN A 154 12.65 -5.56 3.16
C GLN A 154 11.60 -4.68 3.86
N SER A 155 11.84 -4.31 5.12
CA SER A 155 10.97 -3.37 5.85
C SER A 155 10.92 -1.97 5.22
N SER A 156 11.92 -1.61 4.42
CA SER A 156 12.03 -0.32 3.71
C SER A 156 11.51 -0.36 2.27
N SER A 157 10.88 -1.46 1.83
CA SER A 157 10.54 -1.68 0.42
C SER A 157 9.64 -0.62 -0.20
N LEU A 158 8.64 -0.11 0.54
CA LEU A 158 7.75 0.96 0.06
C LEU A 158 8.51 2.22 -0.37
N TRP A 159 9.65 2.52 0.26
CA TRP A 159 10.50 3.65 -0.13
C TRP A 159 11.31 3.35 -1.38
N TYR A 160 11.69 2.09 -1.60
CA TYR A 160 12.33 1.65 -2.83
C TYR A 160 11.36 1.62 -4.01
N GLU A 161 10.08 1.33 -3.78
CA GLU A 161 9.03 1.47 -4.78
C GLU A 161 8.82 2.93 -5.18
N LEU A 162 8.77 3.85 -4.21
CA LEU A 162 8.70 5.28 -4.52
C LEU A 162 9.92 5.72 -5.31
N ALA A 163 11.12 5.32 -4.89
CA ALA A 163 12.36 5.60 -5.61
C ALA A 163 12.38 4.99 -7.01
N TYR A 164 11.72 3.84 -7.23
CA TYR A 164 11.57 3.24 -8.56
C TYR A 164 10.71 4.14 -9.45
N LEU A 165 9.58 4.62 -8.93
CA LEU A 165 8.69 5.53 -9.65
C LEU A 165 9.37 6.87 -9.98
N GLU A 166 10.17 7.39 -9.04
CA GLU A 166 11.01 8.58 -9.25
C GLU A 166 12.08 8.33 -10.31
N ALA A 167 12.81 7.21 -10.23
CA ALA A 167 13.89 6.88 -11.15
C ALA A 167 13.38 6.59 -12.57
N LYS A 168 12.15 6.06 -12.71
CA LYS A 168 11.45 5.95 -13.99
C LYS A 168 10.88 7.27 -14.50
N GLU A 169 11.02 8.35 -13.74
CA GLU A 169 10.46 9.67 -14.04
C GLU A 169 8.94 9.61 -14.34
N ARG A 170 8.22 8.69 -13.67
CA ARG A 170 6.77 8.50 -13.87
C ARG A 170 5.92 9.46 -13.04
N VAL A 171 6.44 9.93 -11.90
CA VAL A 171 5.69 10.77 -10.95
C VAL A 171 5.76 12.23 -11.34
N LYS A 172 4.66 12.78 -11.86
CA LYS A 172 4.59 14.18 -12.30
C LYS A 172 4.10 15.09 -11.18
N LYS A 173 4.39 16.39 -11.29
CA LYS A 173 3.88 17.39 -10.34
C LYS A 173 2.35 17.34 -10.31
N GLY A 174 1.77 17.21 -9.11
CA GLY A 174 0.34 17.02 -8.86
C GLY A 174 -0.09 15.56 -8.73
N ASP A 175 0.77 14.60 -9.11
CA ASP A 175 0.45 13.18 -8.97
C ASP A 175 0.40 12.76 -7.50
N LYS A 176 -0.56 11.91 -7.18
CA LYS A 176 -0.69 11.30 -5.85
C LYS A 176 -0.18 9.88 -5.84
N VAL A 177 0.67 9.57 -4.87
CA VAL A 177 1.21 8.24 -4.61
C VAL A 177 0.60 7.71 -3.33
N TRP A 178 -0.04 6.53 -3.42
CA TRP A 178 -0.55 5.81 -2.26
C TRP A 178 0.44 4.73 -1.84
N MET A 179 1.00 4.88 -0.64
CA MET A 179 1.77 3.84 0.04
C MET A 179 0.87 3.04 0.97
N LEU A 180 0.78 1.75 0.71
CA LEU A 180 0.05 0.80 1.52
C LEU A 180 1.03 -0.09 2.27
N GLY A 181 1.09 0.03 3.60
CA GLY A 181 1.93 -0.78 4.47
C GLY A 181 1.11 -1.74 5.33
N MET A 182 1.64 -2.95 5.55
CA MET A 182 1.08 -3.94 6.47
C MET A 182 2.12 -4.32 7.51
N GLY A 183 1.69 -4.54 8.76
CA GLY A 183 2.58 -4.86 9.88
C GLY A 183 1.97 -5.82 10.88
N SER A 184 2.80 -6.32 11.80
CA SER A 184 2.40 -7.25 12.86
C SER A 184 1.37 -6.64 13.83
N GLY A 185 0.50 -7.49 14.40
CA GLY A 185 -0.62 -7.06 15.24
C GLY A 185 -1.81 -6.55 14.41
N PRO A 186 -2.24 -7.32 13.40
CA PRO A 186 -3.00 -6.95 12.21
C PRO A 186 -3.19 -5.44 12.03
N LYS A 187 -2.20 -4.82 11.37
CA LYS A 187 -2.17 -3.37 11.11
C LYS A 187 -2.04 -3.11 9.64
N CYS A 188 -2.79 -2.12 9.18
CA CYS A 188 -2.67 -1.58 7.83
C CYS A 188 -2.52 -0.06 7.93
N ILE A 189 -1.58 0.49 7.17
CA ILE A 189 -1.27 1.91 7.11
C ILE A 189 -1.38 2.35 5.66
N SER A 190 -2.15 3.39 5.42
CA SER A 190 -2.26 4.07 4.14
C SER A 190 -1.71 5.49 4.28
N ILE A 191 -0.78 5.85 3.41
CA ILE A 191 -0.19 7.19 3.33
C ILE A 191 -0.34 7.67 1.90
N ILE A 192 -0.89 8.88 1.72
CA ILE A 192 -1.02 9.53 0.41
C ILE A 192 -0.10 10.73 0.39
N TRP A 193 0.82 10.71 -0.57
CA TRP A 193 1.75 11.78 -0.87
C TRP A 193 1.37 12.43 -2.19
N GLU A 194 1.41 13.77 -2.26
CA GLU A 194 1.30 14.51 -3.51
C GLU A 194 2.67 15.01 -3.92
N TYR A 195 3.09 14.75 -5.15
CA TYR A 195 4.37 15.21 -5.66
C TYR A 195 4.26 16.68 -6.07
N ILE A 196 5.03 17.56 -5.44
CA ILE A 196 4.87 19.03 -5.59
C ILE A 196 6.00 19.69 -6.36
N ARG A 197 7.05 18.93 -6.70
CA ARG A 197 8.23 19.41 -7.44
C ARG A 197 8.24 18.87 -8.87
N PRO A 198 8.89 19.52 -9.86
CA PRO A 198 9.19 18.90 -11.15
C PRO A 198 10.26 17.80 -11.02
N ILE A 199 10.14 16.73 -11.81
CA ILE A 199 11.18 15.68 -11.90
C ILE A 199 12.44 16.27 -12.54
N CYS A 200 13.60 16.02 -11.95
CA CYS A 200 14.88 16.41 -12.55
C CYS A 200 16.01 15.50 -12.07
N GLY A 201 16.44 14.58 -12.94
CA GLY A 201 17.63 13.75 -12.72
C GLY A 201 17.48 12.76 -11.57
N GLU A 202 16.25 12.32 -11.29
CA GLU A 202 15.99 11.31 -10.24
C GLU A 202 16.47 9.92 -10.68
N SER A 203 16.51 9.65 -11.99
CA SER A 203 17.08 8.42 -12.58
C SER A 203 18.56 8.21 -12.24
N GLN A 204 19.29 9.29 -11.98
CA GLN A 204 20.72 9.26 -11.66
C GLN A 204 21.00 9.21 -10.14
N ARG A 205 19.96 9.02 -9.32
CA ARG A 205 20.04 9.09 -7.86
C ARG A 205 19.36 7.89 -7.19
N GLY A 206 19.81 7.58 -5.98
CA GLY A 206 19.16 6.59 -5.14
C GLY A 206 19.42 5.13 -5.54
N PRO A 207 18.61 4.19 -5.05
CA PRO A 207 18.91 2.76 -5.07
C PRO A 207 18.77 2.09 -6.44
N TRP A 208 18.26 2.82 -7.43
CA TRP A 208 18.02 2.32 -8.79
C TRP A 208 18.95 2.93 -9.85
N ALA A 209 19.80 3.89 -9.49
CA ALA A 209 20.56 4.70 -10.45
C ALA A 209 21.47 3.89 -11.40
N ASP A 210 21.95 2.74 -10.93
CA ASP A 210 22.85 1.82 -11.63
C ASP A 210 22.13 0.87 -12.60
N SER A 211 20.80 0.79 -12.54
CA SER A 211 20.07 -0.37 -13.07
C SER A 211 18.67 -0.08 -13.56
N ILE A 212 18.15 1.14 -13.37
CA ILE A 212 16.77 1.50 -13.66
C ILE A 212 16.40 1.20 -15.12
N ASP A 213 17.32 1.36 -16.06
CA ASP A 213 17.10 1.14 -17.50
C ASP A 213 16.85 -0.34 -17.85
N GLY A 214 17.29 -1.28 -17.00
CA GLY A 214 17.06 -2.72 -17.17
C GLY A 214 15.68 -3.21 -16.70
N TYR A 215 14.83 -2.31 -16.20
CA TYR A 215 13.49 -2.63 -15.70
C TYR A 215 12.38 -2.00 -16.57
N PRO A 216 11.14 -2.54 -16.59
CA PRO A 216 10.77 -3.83 -16.01
C PRO A 216 11.43 -4.99 -16.77
N LEU A 217 11.54 -6.14 -16.11
CA LEU A 217 12.01 -7.36 -16.78
C LEU A 217 10.92 -7.85 -17.74
N GLY A 218 11.27 -7.98 -19.01
CA GLY A 218 10.41 -8.50 -20.09
C GLY A 218 10.25 -10.01 -20.06
#